data_AF-A0A7V0JA81-F1
#
_entry.id   AF-A0A7V0JA81-F1
#
_cell.length_a   1.000
_cell.length_b   1.000
_cell.length_c   1.000
_cell.angle_alpha   90.00
_cell.angle_beta   90.00
_cell.angle_gamma   90.00
#
_symmetry.space_group_name_H-M   'P 1'
#
loop_
_entity.id
_entity.type
_entity.pdbx_description
1 polymer ?
#
loop_
_entity_poly.entity_id
_entity_poly.type
_entity_poly.pdbx_seq_one_letter_code
_entity_poly.pdbx_strand_id
1 'polypeptide(L)'
;MIDRDHKLPLTQQSEILELSRSSLYYKAVPVNARDLQLMKLIDKIHLKYPFYGSRSIRDELRDQGYKIGRGHVSTLMKKMGI
;
A
#
# COMPACT_ATOMS: atom_id res chain seq x y z
N MET A 1 -2.80 -12.78 18.28
CA MET A 1 -2.43 -11.35 18.50
C MET A 1 -1.22 -11.34 19.40
N ILE A 2 -0.19 -10.54 19.10
CA ILE A 2 1.06 -10.54 19.86
C ILE A 2 1.03 -9.42 20.88
N ASP A 3 1.39 -9.76 22.12
CA ASP A 3 1.32 -8.85 23.26
C ASP A 3 2.67 -8.81 23.98
N ARG A 4 3.20 -7.60 24.19
CA ARG A 4 4.50 -7.38 24.82
C ARG A 4 4.43 -7.44 26.34
N ASP A 5 3.24 -7.32 26.92
CA ASP A 5 2.99 -7.39 28.36
C ASP A 5 2.63 -8.81 28.81
N HIS A 6 2.53 -9.75 27.87
CA HIS A 6 2.22 -11.13 28.17
C HIS A 6 3.42 -11.83 28.84
N LYS A 7 3.12 -12.67 29.85
CA LYS A 7 4.07 -13.59 30.50
C LYS A 7 4.95 -14.44 29.55
N LEU A 8 4.53 -14.67 28.30
CA LEU A 8 5.30 -15.42 27.32
C LEU A 8 6.24 -14.48 26.53
N PRO A 9 7.52 -14.85 26.34
CA PRO A 9 8.41 -14.05 25.50
C PRO A 9 7.93 -14.00 24.05
N LEU A 10 8.19 -12.88 23.36
CA LEU A 10 7.76 -12.64 21.97
C LEU A 10 8.19 -13.74 20.99
N THR A 11 9.32 -14.41 21.28
CA THR A 11 9.80 -15.57 20.53
C THR A 11 8.82 -16.75 20.61
N GLN A 12 8.38 -17.14 21.80
CA GLN A 12 7.38 -18.21 21.95
C GLN A 12 6.03 -17.81 21.35
N GLN A 13 5.61 -16.56 21.52
CA GLN A 13 4.37 -16.09 20.89
C GLN A 13 4.45 -16.15 19.36
N SER A 14 5.61 -15.86 18.76
CA SER A 14 5.80 -15.97 17.31
C SER A 14 5.82 -17.41 16.81
N GLU A 15 6.40 -18.34 17.58
CA GLU A 15 6.40 -19.77 17.24
C GLU A 15 4.99 -20.37 17.33
N ILE A 16 4.24 -20.05 18.39
CA ILE A 16 2.85 -20.51 18.56
C ILE A 16 1.93 -19.99 17.44
N LEU A 17 2.18 -18.76 16.97
CA LEU A 17 1.39 -18.13 15.91
C LEU A 17 1.93 -18.40 14.50
N GLU A 18 2.99 -19.22 14.36
CA GLU A 18 3.68 -19.49 13.09
C GLU A 18 4.09 -18.20 12.32
N LEU A 19 4.38 -17.13 13.06
CA LEU A 19 4.77 -15.85 12.49
C LEU A 19 6.29 -15.74 12.42
N SER A 20 6.79 -15.21 11.30
CA SER A 20 8.21 -14.91 11.20
C SER A 20 8.61 -13.84 12.22
N ARG A 21 9.75 -14.04 12.90
CA ARG A 21 10.28 -13.07 13.88
C ARG A 21 10.48 -11.68 13.30
N SER A 22 10.71 -11.57 12.00
CA SER A 22 10.84 -10.30 11.26
C SER A 22 9.54 -9.52 11.24
N SER A 23 8.39 -10.21 11.17
CA SER A 23 7.05 -9.60 11.17
C SER A 23 6.72 -8.95 12.52
N LEU A 24 7.30 -9.43 13.63
CA LEU A 24 7.12 -8.88 14.98
C LEU A 24 7.52 -7.40 15.10
N TYR A 25 8.54 -7.00 14.35
CA TYR A 25 9.08 -5.65 14.37
C TYR A 25 8.46 -4.77 13.29
N TYR A 26 7.72 -5.35 12.35
CA TYR A 26 7.05 -4.59 11.30
C TYR A 26 5.83 -3.87 11.87
N LYS A 27 5.94 -2.57 12.06
CA LYS A 27 4.80 -1.71 12.35
C LYS A 27 4.18 -1.31 11.01
N ALA A 28 2.89 -1.62 10.81
CA ALA A 28 2.16 -1.18 9.62
C ALA A 28 2.30 0.34 9.48
N VAL A 29 3.00 0.78 8.44
CA VAL A 29 3.19 2.20 8.17
C VAL A 29 1.93 2.71 7.48
N PRO A 30 1.21 3.69 8.07
CA PRO A 30 0.04 4.24 7.43
C PRO A 30 0.43 4.88 6.09
N VAL A 31 -0.44 4.73 5.10
CA VAL A 31 -0.25 5.38 3.80
C VAL A 31 -0.26 6.89 4.00
N ASN A 32 0.71 7.60 3.41
CA ASN A 32 0.75 9.06 3.47
C ASN A 32 -0.57 9.64 2.89
N ALA A 33 -1.09 10.71 3.48
CA ALA A 33 -2.34 11.33 3.05
C ALA A 33 -2.34 11.69 1.55
N ARG A 34 -1.18 12.10 1.02
CA ARG A 34 -1.00 12.38 -0.41
C ARG A 34 -1.15 11.13 -1.27
N ASP A 35 -0.56 10.01 -0.86
CA ASP A 35 -0.65 8.76 -1.59
C ASP A 35 -2.07 8.18 -1.52
N LEU A 36 -2.75 8.37 -0.39
CA LEU A 36 -4.16 7.99 -0.25
C LEU A 36 -5.07 8.80 -1.21
N GLN A 37 -4.82 10.10 -1.37
CA GLN A 37 -5.53 10.92 -2.35
C GLN A 37 -5.25 10.44 -3.79
N LEU A 38 -3.99 10.13 -4.10
CA LEU A 38 -3.61 9.58 -5.40
C LEU A 38 -4.28 8.22 -5.66
N MET A 39 -4.31 7.33 -4.67
CA MET A 39 -4.99 6.02 -4.79
C MET A 39 -6.49 6.20 -5.08
N LYS A 40 -7.17 7.16 -4.43
CA LYS A 40 -8.58 7.47 -4.73
C LYS A 40 -8.79 7.99 -6.16
N LEU A 41 -7.84 8.75 -6.70
CA LEU A 41 -7.92 9.24 -8.08
C LEU A 41 -7.64 8.12 -9.08
N ILE A 42 -6.63 7.29 -8.81
CA ILE A 42 -6.32 6.10 -9.61
C ILE A 42 -7.54 5.19 -9.68
N ASP A 43 -8.21 4.95 -8.55
CA ASP A 43 -9.44 4.15 -8.48
C ASP A 43 -10.54 4.70 -9.39
N LYS A 44 -10.81 6.02 -9.30
CA LYS A 44 -11.79 6.69 -10.17
C LYS A 44 -11.45 6.57 -11.66
N ILE A 45 -10.17 6.75 -12.02
CA ILE A 45 -9.70 6.63 -13.41
C ILE A 45 -9.84 5.18 -13.87
N HIS A 46 -9.51 4.21 -13.03
CA HIS A 46 -9.60 2.79 -13.35
C HIS A 46 -11.05 2.33 -13.50
N LEU A 47 -11.98 2.83 -12.69
CA LEU A 47 -13.41 2.58 -12.86
C LEU A 47 -13.97 3.16 -14.17
N LYS A 48 -13.46 4.33 -14.59
CA LYS A 48 -13.86 4.96 -15.86
C LYS A 48 -13.22 4.28 -17.07
N TYR A 49 -11.97 3.84 -16.93
CA TYR A 49 -11.15 3.25 -17.98
C TYR A 49 -10.41 2.01 -17.44
N PRO A 50 -11.08 0.84 -17.35
CA PRO A 50 -10.50 -0.36 -16.75
C PRO A 50 -9.30 -0.92 -17.51
N PHE A 51 -9.13 -0.53 -18.77
CA PHE A 51 -8.01 -0.91 -19.62
C PHE A 51 -6.78 0.01 -19.47
N TYR A 52 -6.86 1.08 -18.67
CA TYR A 52 -5.73 1.98 -18.46
C TYR A 52 -4.67 1.36 -17.55
N GLY A 53 -3.47 1.18 -18.11
CA GLY A 53 -2.28 0.83 -17.33
C GLY A 53 -1.59 2.05 -16.71
N SER A 54 -0.52 1.80 -15.97
CA SER A 54 0.26 2.82 -15.23
C SER A 54 0.71 4.04 -16.06
N ARG A 55 0.91 3.88 -17.38
CA ARG A 55 1.29 4.98 -18.28
C ARG A 55 0.12 5.92 -18.53
N SER A 56 -1.03 5.40 -18.94
CA SER A 56 -2.23 6.19 -19.22
C SER A 56 -2.77 6.87 -17.96
N ILE A 57 -2.77 6.16 -16.82
CA ILE A 57 -3.18 6.74 -15.54
C ILE A 57 -2.25 7.88 -15.11
N ARG A 58 -0.93 7.75 -15.33
CA ARG A 58 0.01 8.85 -15.07
C ARG A 58 -0.30 10.08 -15.91
N ASP A 59 -0.60 9.88 -17.20
CA ASP A 59 -0.83 10.98 -18.12
C ASP A 59 -2.14 11.72 -17.75
N GLU A 60 -3.20 10.99 -17.45
CA GLU A 60 -4.46 11.54 -16.91
C GLU A 60 -4.26 12.30 -15.59
N LEU A 61 -3.47 11.76 -14.66
CA LEU A 61 -3.15 12.46 -13.41
C LEU A 61 -2.34 13.74 -13.65
N ARG A 62 -1.47 13.76 -14.65
CA ARG A 62 -0.70 14.96 -15.02
C ARG A 62 -1.58 16.02 -15.65
N ASP A 63 -2.54 15.61 -16.49
CA ASP A 63 -3.52 16.52 -17.09
C ASP A 63 -4.42 17.17 -16.03
N GLN A 64 -4.68 16.44 -14.93
CA GLN A 64 -5.35 16.97 -13.73
C GLN A 64 -4.43 17.80 -12.81
N GLY A 65 -3.18 18.06 -13.21
CA GLY A 65 -2.22 18.91 -12.48
C GLY A 65 -1.34 18.19 -11.46
N TYR A 66 -1.44 16.87 -11.32
CA TYR A 66 -0.61 16.11 -10.38
C TYR A 66 0.77 15.81 -10.96
N LYS A 67 1.82 16.34 -10.32
CA LYS A 67 3.21 15.99 -10.62
C LYS A 67 3.54 14.61 -10.04
N ILE A 68 3.30 13.56 -10.82
CA ILE A 68 3.62 12.17 -10.48
C ILE A 68 4.42 11.46 -11.58
N GLY A 69 5.28 10.52 -11.17
CA GLY A 69 6.07 9.66 -12.05
C GLY A 69 5.43 8.29 -12.27
N ARG A 70 5.79 7.62 -13.37
CA ARG A 70 5.27 6.28 -13.71
C ARG A 70 5.55 5.24 -12.61
N GLY A 71 6.75 5.25 -12.04
CA GLY A 71 7.13 4.31 -10.99
C GLY A 71 6.22 4.41 -9.77
N HIS A 72 5.92 5.64 -9.35
CA HIS A 72 5.02 5.87 -8.22
C HIS A 72 3.60 5.38 -8.53
N VAL A 73 3.03 5.72 -9.71
CA VAL A 73 1.71 5.20 -10.12
C VAL A 73 1.69 3.67 -10.11
N SER A 74 2.71 3.01 -10.66
CA SER A 74 2.78 1.55 -10.69
C SER A 74 2.86 0.94 -9.29
N THR A 75 3.59 1.54 -8.35
CA THR A 75 3.64 1.08 -6.95
C THR A 75 2.28 1.22 -6.27
N LEU A 76 1.57 2.32 -6.51
CA LEU A 76 0.22 2.53 -5.95
C LEU A 76 -0.79 1.54 -6.53
N MET A 77 -0.78 1.30 -7.85
CA MET A 77 -1.64 0.30 -8.50
C MET A 77 -1.40 -1.11 -7.94
N LYS A 78 -0.13 -1.53 -7.83
CA LYS A 78 0.23 -2.82 -7.21
C LYS A 78 -0.26 -2.92 -5.76
N LYS A 79 -0.17 -1.83 -5.00
CA LYS A 79 -0.65 -1.77 -3.62
C LYS A 79 -2.18 -1.84 -3.52
N MET A 80 -2.89 -1.42 -4.57
CA MET A 80 -4.35 -1.51 -4.69
C MET A 80 -4.83 -2.86 -5.25
N GLY A 81 -3.94 -3.67 -5.84
CA GLY A 81 -4.31 -4.92 -6.50
C GLY A 81 -4.80 -4.75 -7.94
N ILE A 82 -4.40 -3.65 -8.61
CA ILE A 82 -4.69 -3.34 -10.02
C ILE A 82 -3.47 -3.67 -10.89
#